data_AF-A0A3M8H1F1-F1
#
_entry.id   AF-A0A3M8H1F1-F1
#
_cell.length_a   1.000
_cell.length_b   1.000
_cell.length_c   1.000
_cell.angle_alpha   90.00
_cell.angle_beta   90.00
_cell.angle_gamma   90.00
#
_symmetry.space_group_name_H-M   'P 1'
#
loop_
_entity.id
_entity.type
_entity.pdbx_description
1 polymer ?
#
loop_
_entity_poly.entity_id
_entity_poly.type
_entity_poly.pdbx_seq_one_letter_code
_entity_poly.pdbx_strand_id
1 'polypeptide(L)' 'MLDFNKIRYFYIAKLWTKEQVGDAVTAGVITAEQYEQIVKEPYTESI' A
#
# COMPACT_ATOMS: atom_id res chain seq x y z
N MET A 1 13.18 -1.78 -8.37
CA MET A 1 12.52 -0.73 -7.56
C MET A 1 11.05 -1.09 -7.40
N LEU A 2 10.52 -0.97 -6.18
CA LEU A 2 9.08 -1.04 -5.92
C LEU A 2 8.43 0.25 -6.43
N ASP A 3 7.20 0.12 -6.93
CA ASP A 3 6.39 1.21 -7.46
C ASP A 3 4.91 0.89 -7.25
N PHE A 4 4.04 1.88 -7.46
CA PHE A 4 2.59 1.76 -7.26
C PHE A 4 1.97 0.52 -7.94
N ASN A 5 2.35 0.22 -9.18
CA ASN A 5 1.73 -0.90 -9.91
C ASN A 5 2.11 -2.25 -9.33
N LYS A 6 3.36 -2.40 -8.87
CA LYS A 6 3.82 -3.63 -8.20
C LYS A 6 3.14 -3.82 -6.85
N ILE A 7 3.03 -2.77 -6.05
CA ILE A 7 2.35 -2.85 -4.75
C ILE A 7 0.88 -3.19 -4.94
N ARG A 8 0.20 -2.55 -5.89
CA ARG A 8 -1.17 -2.89 -6.26
C ARG A 8 -1.30 -4.35 -6.70
N TYR A 9 -0.39 -4.84 -7.53
CA TYR A 9 -0.37 -6.23 -7.97
C TYR A 9 -0.17 -7.19 -6.78
N PHE A 10 0.78 -6.93 -5.89
CA PHE A 10 1.03 -7.78 -4.73
C PHE A 10 -0.16 -7.85 -3.78
N TYR A 11 -0.86 -6.73 -3.58
CA TYR A 11 -2.09 -6.72 -2.78
C TYR A 11 -3.22 -7.51 -3.45
N ILE A 12 -3.50 -7.27 -4.74
CA ILE A 12 -4.56 -7.99 -5.48
C ILE A 12 -4.26 -9.49 -5.58
N ALA A 13 -3.00 -9.86 -5.78
CA ALA A 13 -2.53 -11.25 -5.79
C ALA A 13 -2.50 -11.89 -4.39
N LYS A 14 -2.90 -11.16 -3.33
CA LYS A 14 -2.87 -11.60 -1.93
C LYS A 14 -1.48 -12.03 -1.44
N LEU A 15 -0.43 -11.46 -2.04
CA LEU A 15 0.95 -11.65 -1.62
C LEU A 15 1.31 -10.70 -0.49
N TRP A 16 0.67 -9.53 -0.43
CA TRP A 16 0.85 -8.52 0.61
C TRP A 16 -0.44 -8.27 1.40
N THR A 17 -0.31 -8.07 2.71
CA THR A 17 -1.38 -7.60 3.57
C THR A 17 -1.57 -6.09 3.46
N LYS A 18 -2.68 -5.56 3.97
CA LYS A 18 -2.90 -4.11 4.01
C LYS A 18 -1.89 -3.38 4.89
N GLU A 19 -1.32 -4.03 5.90
CA GLU A 19 -0.23 -3.46 6.71
C GLU A 19 1.04 -3.28 5.87
N GLN A 20 1.40 -4.28 5.05
CA GLN A 20 2.56 -4.19 4.16
C GLN A 20 2.40 -3.11 3.06
N VAL A 21 1.17 -2.87 2.58
CA VAL A 21 0.88 -1.72 1.71
C VAL A 21 1.06 -0.41 2.48
N GLY A 22 0.75 -0.40 3.78
CA GLY A 22 0.94 0.75 4.67
C GLY A 22 2.42 1.05 4.92
N ASP A 23 3.27 0.03 5.08
CA ASP A 23 4.71 0.19 5.18
C ASP A 23 5.30 0.87 3.93
N ALA A 24 4.72 0.63 2.75
CA ALA A 24 5.12 1.29 1.53
C ALA A 24 4.76 2.79 1.48
N VAL A 25 3.74 3.22 2.24
CA VAL A 25 3.45 4.64 2.47
C VAL A 25 4.52 5.23 3.39
N THR A 26 4.82 4.58 4.51
CA THR A 26 5.85 5.01 5.47
C THR A 26 7.24 5.08 4.83
N ALA A 27 7.55 4.15 3.92
CA ALA A 27 8.80 4.14 3.16
C ALA A 27 8.84 5.17 2.02
N GLY A 28 7.77 5.96 1.80
CA GLY A 28 7.69 6.99 0.76
C GLY A 28 7.62 6.44 -0.66
N VAL A 29 7.24 5.17 -0.84
CA VAL A 29 7.13 4.53 -2.17
C VAL A 29 5.80 4.90 -2.83
N ILE A 30 4.74 5.02 -2.04
CA ILE A 30 3.40 5.45 -2.46
C ILE A 30 2.84 6.49 -1.49
N THR A 31 1.82 7.23 -1.91
CA THR A 31 1.09 8.18 -1.04
C THR A 31 -0.05 7.50 -0.27
N ALA A 32 -0.57 8.17 0.76
CA ALA A 32 -1.79 7.74 1.44
C ALA A 32 -2.98 7.58 0.47
N GLU A 33 -3.16 8.52 -0.48
CA GLU A 33 -4.21 8.40 -1.51
C GLU A 33 -4.03 7.14 -2.39
N GLN A 34 -2.78 6.77 -2.69
CA GLN A 34 -2.48 5.56 -3.44
C GLN A 34 -2.74 4.29 -2.63
N TYR A 35 -2.47 4.31 -1.32
CA TYR A 35 -2.89 3.25 -0.40
C TYR A 35 -4.40 3.02 -0.46
N GLU A 36 -5.18 4.10 -0.31
CA GLU A 36 -6.66 4.03 -0.33
C GLU A 36 -7.19 3.51 -1.68
N GLN A 37 -6.52 3.84 -2.78
CA GLN A 37 -6.85 3.28 -4.09
C GLN A 37 -6.65 1.76 -4.16
N ILE A 38 -5.63 1.23 -3.49
CA ILE A 38 -5.27 -0.19 -3.48
C ILE A 38 -6.16 -0.96 -2.50
N VAL A 39 -6.25 -0.50 -1.26
CA VAL A 39 -6.87 -1.20 -0.12
C VAL A 39 -8.38 -0.95 -0.02
N LYS A 40 -8.87 0.17 -0.59
CA LYS A 40 -10.28 0.63 -0.45
C LYS A 40 -10.70 0.91 1.00
N GLU A 41 -9.73 1.14 1.87
CA GLU A 41 -9.89 1.58 3.26
C GLU A 41 -9.05 2.84 3.47
N PRO A 42 -9.45 3.77 4.35
CA PRO A 42 -8.65 4.94 4.68
C PRO A 42 -7.29 4.53 5.24
N TYR A 43 -6.22 5.25 4.88
CA TYR A 43 -4.91 5.01 5.47
C TYR A 43 -4.92 5.47 6.94
N THR A 44 -4.70 4.52 7.85
CA THR A 44 -4.48 4.82 9.27
C THR A 44 -3.01 4.56 9.58
N GLU A 45 -2.29 5.62 9.92
CA GLU A 45 -0.95 5.49 10.49
C GLU A 45 -1.08 4.76 11.84
N SER A 46 -0.75 3.48 11.86
CA SER A 46 -0.55 2.75 13.11
C SER A 46 0.80 3.19 13.68
N ILE A 47 0.73 4.14 14.62
CA ILE A 47 1.87 4.65 15.40
C ILE A 47 2.49 3.53 16.23
#